data_AF-A0A943SN93-F1
#
_entry.id   AF-A0A943SN93-F1
#
_cell.length_a   1.000
_cell.length_b   1.000
_cell.length_c   1.000
_cell.angle_alpha   90.00
_cell.angle_beta   90.00
_cell.angle_gamma   90.00
#
_symmetry.space_group_name_H-M   'P 1'
#
loop_
_entity.id
_entity.type
_entity.pdbx_description
1 polymer ?
#
loop_
_entity_poly.entity_id
_entity_poly.type
_entity_poly.pdbx_seq_one_letter_code
_entity_poly.pdbx_strand_id
1 'polypeptide(L)'
;MIDCFHVSSIVNTGIAGGIGEGLAVGDIVVSSFAVQHDFDMSGLGYAPGYMEGEHKDQPTRYLPDEALVQEFLQAARKVMPEEHIHQGGIATGDLFVSGSEPKKRLRETFGAVAAEMEGGAIAQTAVQNNVPFVIIRAISDLADEGAASSVEQSEQTMADRSAKILLELLKARR
;
A
#
# COMPACT_ATOMS: atom_id res chain seq x y z
N MET A 1 4.71 -2.34 -19.01
CA MET A 1 5.29 -3.57 -18.40
C MET A 1 4.54 -4.81 -18.85
N ILE A 2 3.24 -4.90 -18.57
CA ILE A 2 2.40 -6.06 -18.92
C ILE A 2 2.44 -6.36 -20.42
N ASP A 3 2.03 -5.40 -21.26
CA ASP A 3 1.94 -5.58 -22.72
C ASP A 3 3.29 -5.91 -23.38
N CYS A 4 4.33 -5.11 -23.11
CA CYS A 4 5.62 -5.27 -23.80
C CYS A 4 6.48 -6.43 -23.31
N PHE A 5 6.41 -6.78 -22.01
CA PHE A 5 7.35 -7.72 -21.38
C PHE A 5 6.69 -8.99 -20.84
N HIS A 6 5.36 -9.08 -20.87
CA HIS A 6 4.61 -10.27 -20.43
C HIS A 6 5.01 -10.74 -19.03
N VAL A 7 5.12 -9.78 -18.10
CA VAL A 7 5.50 -10.06 -16.71
C VAL A 7 4.50 -11.01 -16.06
N SER A 8 4.98 -11.97 -15.27
CA SER A 8 4.15 -12.94 -14.57
C SER A 8 3.56 -12.41 -13.27
N SER A 9 4.12 -11.34 -12.72
CA SER A 9 3.59 -10.62 -11.56
C SER A 9 4.11 -9.20 -11.49
N ILE A 10 3.44 -8.37 -10.68
CA ILE A 10 3.84 -7.00 -10.36
C ILE A 10 4.14 -6.89 -8.87
N VAL A 11 5.28 -6.31 -8.55
CA VAL A 11 5.60 -5.87 -7.19
C VAL A 11 5.70 -4.35 -7.22
N ASN A 12 4.86 -3.67 -6.47
CA ASN A 12 4.99 -2.25 -6.22
C ASN A 12 5.61 -2.04 -4.85
N THR A 13 6.81 -1.48 -4.81
CA THR A 13 7.53 -1.21 -3.56
C THR A 13 7.85 0.28 -3.45
N GLY A 14 7.77 0.84 -2.24
CA GLY A 14 8.05 2.25 -2.03
C GLY A 14 7.92 2.66 -0.57
N ILE A 15 7.62 3.94 -0.35
CA ILE A 15 7.34 4.51 0.97
C ILE A 15 5.86 4.92 1.09
N ALA A 16 5.38 5.05 2.32
CA ALA A 16 4.03 5.53 2.61
C ALA A 16 3.95 6.21 3.99
N GLY A 17 2.91 7.03 4.18
CA GLY A 17 2.54 7.55 5.48
C GLY A 17 1.77 6.52 6.30
N GLY A 18 2.20 6.30 7.55
CA GLY A 18 1.57 5.40 8.50
C GLY A 18 0.32 6.02 9.13
N ILE A 19 -0.85 5.50 8.76
CA ILE A 19 -2.14 5.98 9.27
C ILE A 19 -2.75 5.06 10.33
N GLY A 20 -2.34 3.78 10.39
CA GLY A 20 -2.79 2.79 11.38
C GLY A 20 -2.31 3.06 12.80
N GLU A 21 -3.02 2.52 13.78
CA GLU A 21 -2.57 2.51 15.18
C GLU A 21 -1.45 1.49 15.37
N GLY A 22 -0.42 1.83 16.16
CA GLY A 22 0.70 0.94 16.43
C GLY A 22 1.80 0.89 15.37
N LEU A 23 1.65 1.62 14.25
CA LEU A 23 2.73 1.77 13.26
C LEU A 23 3.79 2.78 13.72
N ALA A 24 5.04 2.47 13.40
CA ALA A 24 6.19 3.35 13.58
C ALA A 24 6.91 3.61 12.25
N VAL A 25 7.64 4.73 12.17
CA VAL A 25 8.58 4.98 11.06
C VAL A 25 9.62 3.86 11.03
N GLY A 26 9.83 3.25 9.86
CA GLY A 26 10.65 2.05 9.70
C GLY A 26 9.86 0.76 9.53
N ASP A 27 8.59 0.73 9.92
CA ASP A 27 7.76 -0.45 9.74
C ASP A 27 7.52 -0.75 8.26
N ILE A 28 7.22 -2.02 7.96
CA ILE A 28 6.82 -2.46 6.63
C ILE A 28 5.36 -2.87 6.66
N VAL A 29 4.59 -2.37 5.68
CA VAL A 29 3.23 -2.81 5.42
C VAL A 29 3.20 -3.58 4.10
N VAL A 30 2.76 -4.84 4.17
CA VAL A 30 2.39 -5.65 3.00
C VAL A 30 0.88 -5.51 2.80
N SER A 31 0.43 -5.21 1.58
CA SER A 31 -0.99 -5.01 1.30
C SER A 31 -1.83 -6.24 1.65
N SER A 32 -2.95 -6.06 2.36
CA SER A 32 -4.08 -7.01 2.34
C SER A 32 -5.15 -6.62 1.31
N PHE A 33 -5.21 -5.32 0.98
CA PHE A 33 -5.96 -4.77 -0.15
C PHE A 33 -5.39 -3.39 -0.51
N ALA A 34 -5.70 -2.94 -1.71
CA ALA A 34 -5.51 -1.55 -2.15
C ALA A 34 -6.87 -0.90 -2.45
N VAL A 35 -7.00 0.39 -2.18
CA VAL A 35 -8.21 1.17 -2.44
C VAL A 35 -7.84 2.58 -2.91
N GLN A 36 -8.55 3.11 -3.91
CA GLN A 36 -8.40 4.51 -4.32
C GLN A 36 -9.35 5.38 -3.48
N HIS A 37 -8.80 6.16 -2.56
CA HIS A 37 -9.53 6.85 -1.49
C HIS A 37 -10.04 8.24 -1.89
N ASP A 38 -9.54 8.78 -3.00
CA ASP A 38 -9.83 10.11 -3.53
C ASP A 38 -10.87 10.09 -4.66
N PHE A 39 -11.28 8.90 -5.10
CA PHE A 39 -12.42 8.74 -6.00
C PHE A 39 -13.74 8.74 -5.23
N ASP A 40 -14.64 9.69 -5.52
CA ASP A 40 -15.88 9.86 -4.78
C ASP A 40 -17.07 10.16 -5.70
N MET A 41 -17.99 9.18 -5.80
CA MET A 41 -19.27 9.31 -6.48
C MET A 41 -20.45 9.27 -5.50
N SER A 42 -20.24 9.65 -4.22
CA SER A 42 -21.29 9.67 -3.20
C SER A 42 -22.46 10.59 -3.53
N GLY A 43 -22.23 11.65 -4.32
CA GLY A 43 -23.30 12.49 -4.89
C GLY A 43 -24.27 11.73 -5.80
N LEU A 44 -23.89 10.56 -6.31
CA LEU A 44 -24.73 9.65 -7.09
C LEU A 44 -25.22 8.44 -6.27
N GLY A 45 -24.96 8.42 -4.95
CA GLY A 45 -25.38 7.35 -4.04
C GLY A 45 -24.42 6.15 -3.94
N TYR A 46 -23.21 6.25 -4.48
CA TYR A 46 -22.17 5.23 -4.30
C TYR A 46 -21.38 5.44 -3.01
N ALA A 47 -20.73 4.40 -2.50
CA ALA A 47 -19.76 4.56 -1.42
C ALA A 47 -18.52 5.33 -1.91
N PRO A 48 -17.86 6.10 -1.03
CA PRO A 48 -16.52 6.63 -1.31
C PRO A 48 -15.56 5.50 -1.71
N GLY A 49 -14.71 5.75 -2.71
CA GLY A 49 -13.77 4.77 -3.26
C GLY A 49 -14.40 3.63 -4.08
N TYR A 50 -15.71 3.68 -4.36
CA TYR A 50 -16.33 2.76 -5.31
C TYR A 50 -15.94 3.13 -6.75
N MET A 51 -15.22 2.23 -7.42
CA MET A 51 -14.77 2.35 -8.81
C MET A 51 -15.56 1.40 -9.72
N GLU A 52 -15.70 0.15 -9.28
CA GLU A 52 -16.31 -0.95 -10.02
C GLU A 52 -16.82 -2.07 -9.09
N GLY A 53 -17.68 -2.94 -9.62
CA GLY A 53 -18.23 -4.10 -8.92
C GLY A 53 -19.76 -4.06 -8.78
N GLU A 54 -20.31 -5.04 -8.06
CA GLU A 54 -21.76 -5.15 -7.85
C GLU A 54 -22.22 -4.40 -6.58
N HIS A 55 -21.34 -4.27 -5.59
CA HIS A 55 -21.61 -3.67 -4.28
C HIS A 55 -21.31 -2.17 -4.26
N LYS A 56 -22.25 -1.40 -4.81
CA LYS A 56 -22.19 0.07 -4.93
C LYS A 56 -22.08 0.81 -3.60
N ASP A 57 -22.43 0.14 -2.51
CA ASP A 57 -22.42 0.61 -1.12
C ASP A 57 -21.09 0.34 -0.41
N GLN A 58 -20.08 -0.16 -1.11
CA GLN A 58 -18.75 -0.45 -0.56
C GLN A 58 -17.63 0.11 -1.45
N PRO A 59 -16.48 0.51 -0.87
CA PRO A 59 -15.31 0.87 -1.67
C PRO A 59 -14.82 -0.33 -2.47
N THR A 60 -14.33 -0.09 -3.69
CA THR A 60 -13.67 -1.14 -4.49
C THR A 60 -12.31 -1.45 -3.87
N ARG A 61 -12.10 -2.71 -3.48
CA ARG A 61 -10.84 -3.20 -2.93
C ARG A 61 -10.18 -4.15 -3.90
N TYR A 62 -8.95 -3.83 -4.31
CA TYR A 62 -8.12 -4.71 -5.11
C TYR A 62 -7.32 -5.61 -4.19
N LEU A 63 -7.50 -6.92 -4.31
CA LEU A 63 -6.84 -7.91 -3.46
C LEU A 63 -5.53 -8.37 -4.10
N PRO A 64 -4.40 -8.35 -3.38
CA PRO A 64 -3.13 -8.86 -3.88
C PRO A 64 -3.16 -10.39 -3.97
N ASP A 65 -2.19 -10.94 -4.68
CA ASP A 65 -1.99 -12.39 -4.74
C ASP A 65 -1.44 -12.92 -3.40
N GLU A 66 -2.11 -13.92 -2.83
CA GLU A 66 -1.80 -14.45 -1.52
C GLU A 66 -0.40 -15.09 -1.46
N ALA A 67 0.04 -15.75 -2.54
CA ALA A 67 1.37 -16.35 -2.56
C ALA A 67 2.46 -15.27 -2.55
N LEU A 68 2.27 -14.18 -3.32
CA LEU A 68 3.17 -13.02 -3.29
C LEU A 68 3.23 -12.39 -1.89
N VAL A 69 2.09 -12.23 -1.22
CA VAL A 69 2.03 -11.70 0.15
C VAL A 69 2.84 -12.58 1.10
N GLN A 70 2.62 -13.90 1.10
CA GLN A 70 3.33 -14.81 2.00
C GLN A 70 4.84 -14.82 1.75
N GLU A 71 5.26 -14.79 0.49
CA GLU A 71 6.67 -14.70 0.15
C GLU A 71 7.31 -13.39 0.63
N PHE A 72 6.61 -12.27 0.52
CA PHE A 72 7.10 -10.98 1.03
C PHE A 72 7.21 -10.98 2.55
N LEU A 73 6.21 -11.50 3.27
CA LEU A 73 6.27 -11.63 4.71
C LEU A 73 7.46 -12.50 5.15
N GLN A 74 7.71 -13.61 4.45
CA GLN A 74 8.88 -14.46 4.72
C GLN A 74 10.21 -13.75 4.42
N ALA A 75 10.30 -13.00 3.33
CA ALA A 75 11.49 -12.22 3.00
C ALA A 75 11.74 -11.11 4.02
N ALA A 76 10.69 -10.38 4.43
CA ALA A 76 10.79 -9.32 5.42
C ALA A 76 11.29 -9.84 6.78
N ARG A 77 10.78 -11.00 7.25
CA ARG A 77 11.23 -11.64 8.50
C ARG A 77 12.72 -12.01 8.53
N LYS A 78 13.38 -12.12 7.37
CA LYS A 78 14.83 -12.33 7.28
C LYS A 78 15.64 -11.04 7.43
N VAL A 79 15.01 -9.89 7.18
CA VAL A 79 15.66 -8.58 7.17
C VAL A 79 15.40 -7.82 8.46
N MET A 80 14.24 -8.01 9.09
CA MET A 80 13.82 -7.25 10.26
C MET A 80 12.93 -8.07 11.21
N PRO A 81 12.80 -7.65 12.48
CA PRO A 81 11.96 -8.32 13.47
C PRO A 81 10.48 -8.35 13.07
N GLU A 82 9.75 -9.39 13.49
CA GLU A 82 8.36 -9.62 13.10
C GLU A 82 7.40 -8.54 13.61
N GLU A 83 7.70 -7.92 14.76
CA GLU A 83 6.91 -6.84 15.34
C GLU A 83 6.84 -5.57 14.47
N HIS A 84 7.75 -5.41 13.50
CA HIS A 84 7.80 -4.28 12.58
C HIS A 84 7.22 -4.61 11.19
N ILE A 85 6.65 -5.80 11.02
CA ILE A 85 6.10 -6.29 9.76
C ILE A 85 4.59 -6.43 9.93
N HIS A 86 3.86 -5.66 9.13
CA HIS A 86 2.41 -5.55 9.21
C HIS A 86 1.78 -5.97 7.90
N GLN A 87 0.55 -6.48 7.99
CA GLN A 87 -0.31 -6.69 6.84
C GLN A 87 -1.56 -5.84 6.98
N GLY A 88 -1.90 -5.05 5.97
CA GLY A 88 -3.05 -4.14 6.07
C GLY A 88 -3.44 -3.44 4.78
N GLY A 89 -4.55 -2.69 4.85
CA GLY A 89 -5.07 -1.94 3.71
C GLY A 89 -4.18 -0.75 3.35
N ILE A 90 -3.98 -0.53 2.06
CA ILE A 90 -3.24 0.63 1.54
C ILE A 90 -4.21 1.53 0.79
N ALA A 91 -4.31 2.78 1.22
CA ALA A 91 -5.14 3.79 0.61
C ALA A 91 -4.30 4.64 -0.36
N THR A 92 -4.81 4.80 -1.57
CA THR A 92 -4.15 5.51 -2.67
C THR A 92 -4.94 6.75 -3.05
N GLY A 93 -4.26 7.86 -3.29
CA GLY A 93 -4.87 9.03 -3.93
C GLY A 93 -3.84 10.09 -4.26
N ASP A 94 -4.17 11.01 -5.16
CA ASP A 94 -3.29 12.11 -5.59
C ASP A 94 -3.23 13.24 -4.55
N LEU A 95 -3.01 12.87 -3.28
CA LEU A 95 -2.99 13.75 -2.13
C LEU A 95 -1.89 13.29 -1.15
N PHE A 96 -1.00 14.22 -0.79
CA PHE A 96 -0.11 13.99 0.35
C PHE A 96 -0.91 14.06 1.66
N VAL A 97 -1.08 12.92 2.33
CA VAL A 97 -1.87 12.82 3.56
C VAL A 97 -1.06 13.33 4.74
N SER A 98 -1.51 14.44 5.34
CA SER A 98 -0.94 15.01 6.55
C SER A 98 -2.05 15.57 7.44
N GLY A 99 -1.92 15.31 8.75
CA GLY A 99 -2.83 15.80 9.77
C GLY A 99 -3.86 14.77 10.23
N SER A 100 -4.36 15.00 11.44
CA SER A 100 -5.24 14.06 12.16
C SER A 100 -6.57 13.76 11.45
N GLU A 101 -7.20 14.74 10.80
CA GLU A 101 -8.52 14.58 10.17
C GLU A 101 -8.48 13.71 8.91
N PRO A 102 -7.62 13.98 7.90
CA PRO A 102 -7.46 13.07 6.75
C PRO A 102 -7.08 11.65 7.17
N LYS A 103 -6.15 11.50 8.12
CA LYS A 103 -5.73 10.21 8.67
C LYS A 103 -6.90 9.45 9.30
N LYS A 104 -7.71 10.12 10.11
CA LYS A 104 -8.90 9.53 10.73
C LYS A 104 -9.92 9.10 9.67
N ARG A 105 -10.21 9.97 8.70
CA ARG A 105 -11.14 9.66 7.60
C ARG A 105 -10.73 8.39 6.86
N LEU A 106 -9.45 8.25 6.52
CA LEU A 106 -8.95 7.09 5.78
C LEU A 106 -9.08 5.79 6.58
N ARG A 107 -8.76 5.82 7.87
CA ARG A 107 -8.95 4.68 8.77
C ARG A 107 -10.41 4.27 8.89
N GLU A 108 -11.29 5.22 9.19
CA GLU A 108 -12.70 4.94 9.48
C GLU A 108 -13.49 4.52 8.24
N THR A 109 -13.21 5.15 7.09
CA THR A 109 -13.94 4.90 5.84
C THR A 109 -13.44 3.63 5.15
N PHE A 110 -12.12 3.44 5.10
CA PHE A 110 -11.52 2.40 4.27
C PHE A 110 -10.88 1.26 5.05
N GLY A 111 -10.63 1.42 6.35
CA GLY A 111 -9.89 0.44 7.15
C GLY A 111 -8.41 0.32 6.75
N ALA A 112 -7.85 1.38 6.15
CA ALA A 112 -6.46 1.39 5.70
C ALA A 112 -5.49 1.71 6.83
N VAL A 113 -4.27 1.19 6.73
CA VAL A 113 -3.18 1.40 7.70
C VAL A 113 -2.03 2.23 7.12
N ALA A 114 -1.93 2.32 5.79
CA ALA A 114 -0.97 3.19 5.11
C ALA A 114 -1.66 4.02 4.01
N ALA A 115 -1.12 5.20 3.73
CA ALA A 115 -1.57 6.08 2.65
C ALA A 115 -0.41 6.48 1.72
N GLU A 116 -0.65 6.42 0.41
CA GLU A 116 0.32 6.71 -0.66
C GLU A 116 -0.40 7.11 -1.95
N MET A 117 0.30 7.18 -3.10
CA MET A 117 -0.21 7.86 -4.31
C MET A 117 -0.28 7.00 -5.59
N GLU A 118 0.18 5.74 -5.59
CA GLU A 118 0.26 4.92 -6.83
C GLU A 118 -0.31 3.50 -6.70
N GLY A 119 -0.31 2.90 -5.51
CA GLY A 119 -0.52 1.48 -5.29
C GLY A 119 -1.85 0.97 -5.83
N GLY A 120 -2.93 1.68 -5.56
CA GLY A 120 -4.29 1.38 -6.00
C GLY A 120 -4.49 1.50 -7.52
N ALA A 121 -3.77 2.42 -8.17
CA ALA A 121 -3.79 2.53 -9.64
C ALA A 121 -3.03 1.38 -10.30
N ILE A 122 -1.89 0.99 -9.73
CA ILE A 122 -1.12 -0.18 -10.16
C ILE A 122 -1.94 -1.46 -9.95
N ALA A 123 -2.57 -1.61 -8.78
CA ALA A 123 -3.42 -2.74 -8.45
C ALA A 123 -4.61 -2.87 -9.41
N GLN A 124 -5.32 -1.76 -9.66
CA GLN A 124 -6.42 -1.72 -10.65
C GLN A 124 -5.95 -2.21 -12.02
N THR A 125 -4.82 -1.67 -12.51
CA THR A 125 -4.26 -2.04 -13.81
C THR A 125 -3.88 -3.53 -13.85
N ALA A 126 -3.27 -4.04 -12.78
CA ALA A 126 -2.86 -5.44 -12.68
C ALA A 126 -4.09 -6.37 -12.71
N VAL A 127 -5.12 -6.06 -11.94
CA VAL A 127 -6.39 -6.81 -11.89
C VAL A 127 -7.08 -6.82 -13.26
N GLN A 128 -7.20 -5.66 -13.92
CA GLN A 128 -7.81 -5.56 -15.25
C GLN A 128 -7.09 -6.39 -16.32
N ASN A 129 -5.81 -6.70 -16.11
CA ASN A 129 -5.00 -7.51 -17.02
C ASN A 129 -4.77 -8.94 -16.51
N ASN A 130 -5.41 -9.35 -15.42
CA ASN A 130 -5.23 -10.67 -14.78
C ASN A 130 -3.75 -10.97 -14.42
N VAL A 131 -3.00 -9.97 -13.98
CA VAL A 131 -1.60 -10.12 -13.55
C VAL A 131 -1.55 -10.08 -12.01
N PRO A 132 -1.05 -11.13 -11.34
CA PRO A 132 -0.84 -11.15 -9.90
C PRO A 132 -0.03 -9.94 -9.42
N PHE A 133 -0.41 -9.34 -8.29
CA PHE A 133 0.31 -8.20 -7.75
C PHE A 133 0.43 -8.23 -6.22
N VAL A 134 1.37 -7.43 -5.69
CA VAL A 134 1.49 -7.11 -4.28
C VAL A 134 2.06 -5.70 -4.11
N ILE A 135 1.63 -4.97 -3.08
CA ILE A 135 2.17 -3.67 -2.72
C ILE A 135 2.90 -3.77 -1.37
N ILE A 136 4.10 -3.20 -1.30
CA ILE A 136 4.92 -3.12 -0.10
C ILE A 136 5.30 -1.67 0.15
N ARG A 137 5.08 -1.20 1.37
CA ARG A 137 5.42 0.17 1.76
C ARG A 137 6.24 0.18 3.03
N ALA A 138 7.37 0.87 3.00
CA ALA A 138 8.10 1.25 4.20
C ALA A 138 7.52 2.55 4.74
N ILE A 139 7.19 2.58 6.03
CA ILE A 139 6.59 3.74 6.67
C ILE A 139 7.65 4.83 6.86
N SER A 140 7.53 5.93 6.12
CA SER A 140 8.44 7.09 6.14
C SER A 140 8.08 8.14 7.17
N ASP A 141 6.80 8.26 7.46
CA ASP A 141 6.20 9.26 8.33
C ASP A 141 4.90 8.69 8.92
N LEU A 142 4.30 9.38 9.88
CA LEU A 142 3.04 8.96 10.51
C LEU A 142 1.83 9.76 10.03
N ALA A 143 1.94 10.40 8.86
CA ALA A 143 0.90 11.23 8.25
C ALA A 143 0.31 12.28 9.22
N ASP A 144 1.13 12.78 10.14
CA ASP A 144 0.80 13.81 11.11
C ASP A 144 1.21 15.20 10.59
N GLU A 145 1.09 16.22 11.44
CA GLU A 145 1.46 17.60 11.13
C GLU A 145 2.95 17.77 10.80
N GLY A 146 3.81 16.80 11.16
CA GLY A 146 5.24 16.77 10.86
C GLY A 146 5.65 15.93 9.65
N ALA A 147 4.67 15.32 8.94
CA ALA A 147 4.92 14.31 7.92
C ALA A 147 5.92 14.74 6.84
N ALA A 148 5.81 15.96 6.31
CA ALA A 148 6.70 16.44 5.25
C ALA A 148 8.19 16.45 5.68
N SER A 149 8.48 16.93 6.89
CA SER A 149 9.85 16.92 7.42
C SER A 149 10.35 15.52 7.75
N SER A 150 9.46 14.62 8.20
CA SER A 150 9.82 13.22 8.47
C SER A 150 10.19 12.48 7.18
N VAL A 151 9.43 12.69 6.09
CA VAL A 151 9.74 12.09 4.78
C VAL A 151 11.11 12.53 4.30
N GLU A 152 11.40 13.84 4.31
CA GLU A 152 12.70 14.39 3.88
C GLU A 152 13.88 13.75 4.60
N GLN A 153 13.71 13.38 5.89
CA GLN A 153 14.76 12.77 6.69
C GLN A 153 14.87 11.25 6.52
N SER A 154 13.76 10.56 6.19
CA SER A 154 13.67 9.10 6.24
C SER A 154 13.63 8.41 4.87
N GLU A 155 13.26 9.14 3.80
CA GLU A 155 12.97 8.61 2.46
C GLU A 155 14.04 7.63 1.98
N GLN A 156 15.31 8.04 1.95
CA GLN A 156 16.40 7.19 1.46
C GLN A 156 16.52 5.90 2.29
N THR A 157 16.43 6.00 3.61
CA THR A 157 16.57 4.84 4.51
C THR A 157 15.39 3.88 4.34
N MET A 158 14.18 4.40 4.12
CA MET A 158 12.98 3.60 3.89
C MET A 158 12.97 2.95 2.51
N ALA A 159 13.40 3.67 1.48
CA ALA A 159 13.59 3.12 0.14
C ALA A 159 14.63 1.99 0.15
N ASP A 160 15.77 2.18 0.83
CA ASP A 160 16.80 1.16 0.98
C ASP A 160 16.29 -0.10 1.70
N ARG A 161 15.43 0.08 2.73
CA ARG A 161 14.81 -1.03 3.46
C ARG A 161 13.86 -1.82 2.58
N SER A 162 12.96 -1.14 1.87
CA SER A 162 12.07 -1.73 0.88
C SER A 162 12.86 -2.52 -0.18
N ALA A 163 13.93 -1.93 -0.71
CA ALA A 163 14.80 -2.58 -1.70
C ALA A 163 15.50 -3.84 -1.15
N LYS A 164 16.00 -3.81 0.10
CA LYS A 164 16.63 -4.98 0.73
C LYS A 164 15.66 -6.16 0.85
N ILE A 165 14.41 -5.92 1.23
CA ILE A 165 13.39 -6.96 1.34
C ILE A 165 13.06 -7.55 -0.03
N LEU A 166 12.87 -6.69 -1.04
CA LEU A 166 12.66 -7.13 -2.41
C LEU A 166 13.83 -8.01 -2.91
N LEU A 167 15.08 -7.62 -2.62
CA LEU A 167 16.25 -8.42 -2.98
C LEU A 167 16.27 -9.79 -2.28
N GLU A 168 15.87 -9.87 -1.01
CA GLU A 168 15.74 -11.17 -0.32
C GLU A 168 14.65 -12.06 -0.94
N LEU A 169 13.51 -11.49 -1.35
CA LEU A 169 12.48 -12.22 -2.07
C LEU A 169 13.00 -12.76 -3.41
N LEU A 170 13.69 -11.92 -4.19
CA LEU A 170 14.23 -12.31 -5.49
C LEU A 170 15.29 -13.42 -5.38
N LYS A 171 16.02 -13.51 -4.27
CA LYS A 171 16.95 -14.64 -4.02
C LYS A 171 16.22 -15.96 -3.80
N ALA A 172 15.03 -15.93 -3.18
CA ALA A 172 14.24 -17.13 -2.91
C ALA A 172 13.53 -17.68 -4.17
N ARG A 173 13.38 -16.85 -5.21
CA ARG A 173 12.75 -17.20 -6.49
C ARG A 173 13.73 -17.69 -7.58
N ARG A 174 15.01 -17.87 -7.25
CA ARG A 174 16.04 -18.37 -8.18
C ARG A 174 16.11 -19.88 -8.21
#